data_AF-W8XWQ6-F1
#
_entry.id   AF-W8XWQ6-F1
#
_cell.length_a   1.000
_cell.length_b   1.000
_cell.length_c   1.000
_cell.angle_alpha   90.00
_cell.angle_beta   90.00
_cell.angle_gamma   90.00
#
_symmetry.space_group_name_H-M   'P 1'
#
loop_
_entity.id
_entity.type
_entity.pdbx_description
1 polymer ?
#
loop_
_entity_poly.entity_id
_entity_poly.type
_entity_poly.pdbx_seq_one_letter_code
_entity_poly.pdbx_strand_id
1 'polypeptide(L)'
;MLFSISFNQSHQSSLSHNNRENVHGNPGIDLTRLHENIYFVQKNIRSVYKDVFQEAVDKYNEKQKRNDRKIQDYYDKIKKDTKTHEQRELVVAIGEGKDDSKYRKTKKEALKEYAEAFQGRNPNLAVYNMVLHDDEANPHLHINYVPNFESSRGLTRRVGMDRALQQQGIKGKGMELIANWRQLETAYIESLAKEHIPEFERANVGSHKYMKVRQYKEYAEVKSIVEKQIGLTIPFRENCTFRHNLDTFLPIPYLHRESVMGVSIYFLHILFAKVLNDESMSFAVHSRYNRLLMQYVPNLMEKCVAHILLEFPFLEIVIIQSLFQYTLYSK
;
A
#
# COMPACT_ATOMS: atom_id res chain seq x y z
N MET A 1 6.22 11.17 20.05
CA MET A 1 6.93 10.31 19.08
C MET A 1 5.91 9.93 18.02
N LEU A 2 6.25 10.01 16.73
CA LEU A 2 5.26 9.77 15.68
C LEU A 2 5.16 8.27 15.39
N PHE A 3 3.95 7.71 15.47
CA PHE A 3 3.66 6.32 15.15
C PHE A 3 2.83 6.22 13.87
N SER A 4 3.15 5.26 13.01
CA SER A 4 2.33 4.95 11.85
C SER A 4 1.15 4.05 12.23
N ILE A 5 0.10 4.05 11.43
CA ILE A 5 -0.94 3.01 11.45
C ILE A 5 -1.04 2.49 10.03
N SER A 6 -0.94 1.17 9.86
CA SER A 6 -0.95 0.56 8.54
C SER A 6 -2.09 -0.44 8.40
N PHE A 7 -2.71 -0.41 7.22
CA PHE A 7 -3.75 -1.34 6.79
C PHE A 7 -3.36 -1.90 5.44
N ASN A 8 -2.96 -3.16 5.41
CA ASN A 8 -2.63 -3.85 4.18
C ASN A 8 -3.74 -4.85 3.83
N GLN A 9 -4.34 -4.72 2.65
CA GLN A 9 -5.42 -5.58 2.19
C GLN A 9 -4.99 -6.46 1.02
N SER A 10 -5.28 -7.75 1.09
CA SER A 10 -4.99 -8.74 0.07
C SER A 10 -6.22 -9.61 -0.21
N HIS A 11 -6.27 -10.21 -1.41
CA HIS A 11 -7.24 -11.26 -1.76
C HIS A 11 -6.67 -12.67 -1.56
N GLN A 12 -5.38 -12.76 -1.25
CA GLN A 12 -4.68 -13.98 -0.91
C GLN A 12 -4.39 -13.98 0.59
N SER A 13 -4.58 -15.13 1.23
CA SER A 13 -4.21 -15.35 2.64
C SER A 13 -3.42 -16.65 2.75
N SER A 14 -2.59 -16.74 3.78
CA SER A 14 -1.87 -17.96 4.12
C SER A 14 -2.24 -18.39 5.53
N LEU A 15 -3.26 -19.25 5.65
CA LEU A 15 -3.70 -19.74 6.96
C LEU A 15 -2.61 -20.50 7.70
N SER A 16 -1.77 -21.26 6.98
CA SER A 16 -0.66 -21.98 7.60
C SER A 16 0.38 -21.04 8.21
N HIS A 17 0.56 -19.85 7.62
CA HIS A 17 1.39 -18.81 8.22
C HIS A 17 0.68 -18.15 9.41
N ASN A 18 -0.57 -17.72 9.23
CA ASN A 18 -1.33 -17.02 10.27
C ASN A 18 -1.55 -17.88 11.51
N ASN A 19 -1.80 -19.18 11.33
CA ASN A 19 -2.02 -20.13 12.42
C ASN A 19 -0.73 -20.79 12.91
N ARG A 20 0.43 -20.35 12.41
CA ARG A 20 1.76 -20.91 12.74
C ARG A 20 1.86 -22.43 12.53
N GLU A 21 1.08 -22.98 11.61
CA GLU A 21 1.21 -24.36 11.14
C GLU A 21 2.51 -24.56 10.34
N ASN A 22 3.05 -23.47 9.76
CA ASN A 22 4.37 -23.46 9.13
C ASN A 22 5.18 -22.23 9.56
N VAL A 23 6.24 -22.48 10.34
CA VAL A 23 7.16 -21.45 10.85
C VAL A 23 8.47 -21.34 10.06
N HIS A 24 8.77 -22.30 9.17
CA HIS A 24 10.08 -22.42 8.50
C HIS A 24 10.28 -21.47 7.31
N GLY A 25 9.23 -20.74 6.89
CA GLY A 25 9.25 -19.89 5.71
C GLY A 25 9.56 -18.40 5.95
N ASN A 26 9.60 -17.93 7.20
CA ASN A 26 9.85 -16.53 7.53
C ASN A 26 10.93 -16.41 8.61
N PRO A 27 12.17 -16.00 8.28
CA PRO A 27 13.24 -15.87 9.26
C PRO A 27 13.01 -14.76 10.29
N GLY A 28 11.94 -13.95 10.13
CA GLY A 28 11.55 -12.92 11.09
C GLY A 28 10.68 -13.41 12.25
N ILE A 29 10.33 -14.71 12.30
CA ILE A 29 9.56 -15.30 13.39
C ILE A 29 10.50 -15.68 14.54
N ASP A 30 10.27 -15.10 15.71
CA ASP A 30 10.91 -15.45 16.97
C ASP A 30 10.16 -16.61 17.64
N LEU A 31 10.74 -17.81 17.55
CA LEU A 31 10.15 -19.04 18.08
C LEU A 31 9.93 -18.99 19.60
N THR A 32 10.71 -18.19 20.33
CA THR A 32 10.57 -18.07 21.79
C THR A 32 9.29 -17.32 22.18
N ARG A 33 8.72 -16.56 21.25
CA ARG A 33 7.55 -15.69 21.46
C ARG A 33 6.27 -16.20 20.83
N LEU A 34 6.24 -17.40 20.28
CA LEU A 34 5.02 -17.97 19.70
C LEU A 34 3.84 -17.99 20.69
N HIS A 35 4.14 -18.18 21.97
CA HIS A 35 3.15 -18.18 23.05
C HIS A 35 2.53 -16.80 23.33
N GLU A 36 3.13 -15.72 22.81
CA GLU A 36 2.61 -14.36 22.91
C GLU A 36 1.54 -14.05 21.84
N ASN A 37 1.41 -14.89 20.82
CA ASN A 37 0.38 -14.73 19.79
C ASN A 37 -1.02 -14.96 20.36
N ILE A 38 -2.02 -14.28 19.82
CA ILE A 38 -3.43 -14.42 20.25
C ILE A 38 -4.28 -14.85 19.07
N TYR A 39 -5.01 -15.96 19.23
CA TYR A 39 -5.90 -16.53 18.22
C TYR A 39 -7.36 -16.26 18.61
N PHE A 40 -7.98 -15.27 17.98
CA PHE A 40 -9.35 -14.85 18.30
C PHE A 40 -10.40 -15.71 17.60
N VAL A 41 -10.15 -16.02 16.33
CA VAL A 41 -11.07 -16.81 15.49
C VAL A 41 -10.26 -17.76 14.62
N GLN A 42 -10.63 -19.03 14.59
CA GLN A 42 -10.05 -20.06 13.72
C GLN A 42 -11.15 -20.99 13.22
N LYS A 43 -11.79 -20.59 12.11
CA LYS A 43 -12.89 -21.34 11.48
C LYS A 43 -12.49 -21.76 10.07
N ASN A 44 -13.02 -22.90 9.63
CA ASN A 44 -12.93 -23.28 8.23
C ASN A 44 -13.78 -22.32 7.37
N ILE A 45 -13.20 -21.77 6.30
CA ILE A 45 -13.91 -20.86 5.39
C ILE A 45 -15.17 -21.50 4.79
N ARG A 46 -15.17 -22.82 4.51
CA ARG A 46 -16.34 -23.54 4.01
C ARG A 46 -17.47 -23.55 5.03
N SER A 47 -17.17 -23.64 6.32
CA SER A 47 -18.18 -23.53 7.38
C SER A 47 -18.80 -22.14 7.39
N VAL A 48 -18.00 -21.09 7.29
CA VAL A 48 -18.52 -19.72 7.18
C VAL A 48 -19.38 -19.53 5.93
N TYR A 49 -19.00 -20.15 4.80
CA TYR A 49 -19.83 -20.12 3.60
C TYR A 49 -21.18 -20.82 3.79
N LYS A 50 -21.19 -21.94 4.51
CA LYS A 50 -22.42 -22.64 4.86
C LYS A 50 -23.30 -21.77 5.77
N ASP A 51 -22.73 -21.22 6.83
CA ASP A 51 -23.47 -20.42 7.82
C ASP A 51 -24.06 -19.14 7.21
N VAL A 52 -23.32 -18.49 6.30
CA VAL A 52 -23.71 -17.19 5.74
C VAL A 52 -24.58 -17.31 4.48
N PHE A 53 -24.37 -18.33 3.64
CA PHE A 53 -24.98 -18.38 2.30
C PHE A 53 -25.90 -19.59 2.06
N GLN A 54 -25.82 -20.67 2.84
CA GLN A 54 -26.53 -21.92 2.50
C GLN A 54 -28.03 -21.71 2.40
N GLU A 55 -28.64 -21.00 3.35
CA GLU A 55 -30.08 -20.71 3.32
C GLU A 55 -30.49 -19.95 2.04
N ALA A 56 -29.69 -18.98 1.61
CA ALA A 56 -29.95 -18.23 0.39
C ALA A 56 -29.79 -19.11 -0.86
N VAL A 57 -28.80 -20.01 -0.85
CA VAL A 57 -28.53 -20.97 -1.93
C VAL A 57 -29.67 -21.97 -2.07
N ASP A 58 -30.17 -22.52 -0.97
CA ASP A 58 -31.26 -23.49 -0.95
C ASP A 58 -32.54 -22.86 -1.53
N LYS A 59 -32.95 -21.69 -1.02
CA LYS A 59 -34.10 -20.93 -1.54
C LYS A 59 -33.95 -20.55 -3.01
N TYR A 60 -32.73 -20.28 -3.47
CA TYR A 60 -32.47 -20.00 -4.89
C TYR A 60 -32.65 -21.27 -5.74
N ASN A 61 -32.12 -22.41 -5.28
CA ASN A 61 -32.14 -23.69 -5.96
C ASN A 61 -33.55 -24.31 -6.06
N GLU A 62 -34.38 -24.14 -5.03
CA GLU A 62 -35.80 -24.54 -5.03
C GLU A 62 -36.58 -23.94 -6.21
N LYS A 63 -36.24 -22.70 -6.60
CA LYS A 63 -36.88 -22.00 -7.72
C LYS A 63 -36.35 -22.42 -9.09
N GLN A 64 -35.24 -23.17 -9.16
CA GLN A 64 -34.63 -23.57 -10.42
C GLN A 64 -35.20 -24.89 -10.94
N LYS A 65 -35.89 -24.83 -12.09
CA LYS A 65 -36.36 -26.03 -12.81
C LYS A 65 -35.23 -26.82 -13.49
N ARG A 66 -34.20 -26.12 -13.94
CA ARG A 66 -33.07 -26.69 -14.68
C ARG A 66 -31.91 -27.02 -13.74
N ASN A 67 -31.38 -28.24 -13.81
CA ASN A 67 -30.30 -28.70 -12.94
C ASN A 67 -28.98 -27.95 -13.15
N ASP A 68 -28.66 -27.53 -14.38
CA ASP A 68 -27.45 -26.77 -14.69
C ASP A 68 -27.43 -25.36 -14.08
N ARG A 69 -28.60 -24.84 -13.67
CA ARG A 69 -28.73 -23.52 -13.02
C ARG A 69 -28.63 -23.58 -11.49
N LYS A 70 -28.71 -24.78 -10.90
CA LYS A 70 -28.59 -24.97 -9.45
C LYS A 70 -27.15 -24.78 -9.02
N ILE A 71 -26.96 -24.11 -7.89
CA ILE A 71 -25.66 -23.90 -7.26
C ILE A 71 -25.40 -25.10 -6.35
N GLN A 72 -24.45 -25.95 -6.73
CA GLN A 72 -24.08 -27.13 -5.93
C GLN A 72 -23.13 -26.75 -4.77
N ASP A 73 -22.05 -26.04 -5.09
CA ASP A 73 -21.10 -25.51 -4.11
C ASP A 73 -20.87 -24.03 -4.41
N TYR A 74 -21.34 -23.17 -3.50
CA TYR A 74 -21.22 -21.72 -3.68
C TYR A 74 -19.79 -21.22 -3.44
N TYR A 75 -19.03 -21.85 -2.55
CA TYR A 75 -17.64 -21.50 -2.31
C TYR A 75 -16.79 -21.79 -3.55
N ASP A 76 -16.89 -23.01 -4.09
CA ASP A 76 -16.15 -23.38 -5.30
C ASP A 76 -16.57 -22.56 -6.52
N LYS A 77 -17.85 -22.16 -6.59
CA LYS A 77 -18.34 -21.25 -7.63
C LYS A 77 -17.66 -19.89 -7.56
N ILE A 78 -17.52 -19.31 -6.36
CA ILE A 78 -16.86 -18.01 -6.19
C ILE A 78 -15.34 -18.13 -6.37
N LYS A 79 -14.72 -19.20 -5.86
CA LYS A 79 -13.28 -19.43 -6.02
C LYS A 79 -12.83 -19.54 -7.49
N LYS A 80 -13.73 -19.99 -8.38
CA LYS A 80 -13.49 -20.07 -9.83
C LYS A 80 -13.83 -18.76 -10.57
N ASP A 81 -14.47 -17.81 -9.91
CA ASP A 81 -14.81 -16.50 -10.49
C ASP A 81 -13.54 -15.63 -10.58
N THR A 82 -13.37 -14.92 -11.69
CA THR A 82 -12.23 -14.00 -11.90
C THR A 82 -12.51 -12.59 -11.40
N LYS A 83 -13.78 -12.24 -11.16
CA LYS A 83 -14.22 -10.90 -10.76
C LYS A 83 -14.49 -10.79 -9.25
N THR A 84 -14.89 -11.91 -8.64
CA THR A 84 -15.25 -11.97 -7.23
C THR A 84 -14.22 -12.79 -6.49
N HIS A 85 -13.65 -12.23 -5.43
CA HIS A 85 -12.74 -12.96 -4.55
C HIS A 85 -13.52 -13.60 -3.40
N GLU A 86 -13.26 -14.87 -3.14
CA GLU A 86 -13.89 -15.69 -2.10
C GLU A 86 -13.57 -15.20 -0.69
N GLN A 87 -12.46 -14.52 -0.53
CA GLN A 87 -11.99 -14.04 0.76
C GLN A 87 -11.10 -12.82 0.61
N ARG A 88 -10.85 -12.15 1.74
CA ARG A 88 -9.88 -11.07 1.85
C ARG A 88 -9.14 -11.19 3.17
N GLU A 89 -7.91 -10.70 3.16
CA GLU A 89 -7.09 -10.51 4.34
C GLU A 89 -6.87 -9.01 4.56
N LEU A 90 -6.93 -8.59 5.83
CA LEU A 90 -6.52 -7.29 6.30
C LEU A 90 -5.44 -7.49 7.37
N VAL A 91 -4.27 -6.92 7.14
CA VAL A 91 -3.19 -6.85 8.13
C VAL A 91 -3.17 -5.44 8.71
N VAL A 92 -3.28 -5.35 10.04
CA VAL A 92 -3.32 -4.10 10.78
C VAL A 92 -2.13 -4.02 11.74
N ALA A 93 -1.40 -2.92 11.72
CA ALA A 93 -0.28 -2.72 12.64
C ALA A 93 -0.17 -1.26 13.10
N ILE A 94 0.32 -1.08 14.33
CA ILE A 94 0.63 0.22 14.93
C ILE A 94 2.16 0.35 15.03
N GLY A 95 2.70 1.42 14.47
CA GLY A 95 4.12 1.72 14.43
C GLY A 95 4.95 0.75 13.58
N GLU A 96 6.26 0.78 13.81
CA GLU A 96 7.25 -0.04 13.11
C GLU A 96 8.07 -0.88 14.10
N GLY A 97 8.78 -1.90 13.60
CA GLY A 97 9.62 -2.76 14.45
C GLY A 97 10.86 -2.09 15.03
N LYS A 98 11.20 -0.87 14.56
CA LYS A 98 12.30 -0.05 15.07
C LYS A 98 11.89 0.85 16.23
N ASP A 99 10.59 0.91 16.55
CA ASP A 99 10.10 1.69 17.67
C ASP A 99 10.64 1.12 18.99
N ASP A 100 10.68 1.95 20.03
CA ASP A 100 11.14 1.51 21.34
C ASP A 100 10.33 0.31 21.84
N SER A 101 11.04 -0.75 22.27
CA SER A 101 10.49 -2.00 22.79
C SER A 101 9.46 -1.80 23.90
N LYS A 102 9.54 -0.71 24.67
CA LYS A 102 8.57 -0.39 25.74
C LYS A 102 7.14 -0.23 25.24
N TYR A 103 6.94 0.19 23.98
CA TYR A 103 5.61 0.36 23.38
C TYR A 103 5.01 -0.95 22.85
N ARG A 104 5.78 -2.03 22.84
CA ARG A 104 5.32 -3.28 22.24
C ARG A 104 4.07 -3.83 22.93
N LYS A 105 4.06 -3.81 24.28
CA LYS A 105 2.92 -4.27 25.08
C LYS A 105 1.68 -3.40 24.85
N THR A 106 1.84 -2.07 24.83
CA THR A 106 0.71 -1.15 24.64
C THR A 106 0.14 -1.22 23.21
N LYS A 107 0.99 -1.36 22.20
CA LYS A 107 0.55 -1.64 20.81
C LYS A 107 -0.26 -2.95 20.72
N LYS A 108 0.18 -4.00 21.43
CA LYS A 108 -0.51 -5.29 21.47
C LYS A 108 -1.90 -5.16 22.11
N GLU A 109 -2.03 -4.47 23.23
CA GLU A 109 -3.34 -4.25 23.88
C GLU A 109 -4.29 -3.45 22.99
N ALA A 110 -3.83 -2.37 22.36
CA ALA A 110 -4.65 -1.60 21.42
C ALA A 110 -5.12 -2.45 20.21
N LEU A 111 -4.25 -3.32 19.67
CA LEU A 111 -4.61 -4.24 18.59
C LEU A 111 -5.59 -5.32 19.03
N LYS A 112 -5.47 -5.80 20.27
CA LYS A 112 -6.38 -6.78 20.87
C LYS A 112 -7.79 -6.21 21.01
N GLU A 113 -7.93 -5.01 21.57
CA GLU A 113 -9.23 -4.33 21.68
C GLU A 113 -9.82 -4.02 20.29
N TYR A 114 -8.99 -3.61 19.34
CA TYR A 114 -9.41 -3.44 17.96
C TYR A 114 -9.97 -4.73 17.35
N ALA A 115 -9.31 -5.88 17.61
CA ALA A 115 -9.74 -7.19 17.14
C ALA A 115 -11.09 -7.61 17.72
N GLU A 116 -11.27 -7.45 19.04
CA GLU A 116 -12.48 -7.80 19.77
C GLU A 116 -13.70 -6.99 19.29
N ALA A 117 -13.51 -5.72 18.93
CA ALA A 117 -14.57 -4.86 18.41
C ALA A 117 -14.81 -4.98 16.89
N PHE A 118 -13.90 -5.62 16.14
CA PHE A 118 -13.91 -5.58 14.66
C PHE A 118 -15.20 -6.12 14.05
N GLN A 119 -15.63 -7.32 14.48
CA GLN A 119 -16.81 -7.99 13.89
C GLN A 119 -18.10 -7.20 14.13
N GLY A 120 -18.22 -6.54 15.29
CA GLY A 120 -19.39 -5.73 15.63
C GLY A 120 -19.52 -4.47 14.77
N ARG A 121 -18.39 -3.84 14.42
CA ARG A 121 -18.36 -2.67 13.53
C ARG A 121 -18.46 -3.03 12.05
N ASN A 122 -18.10 -4.27 11.68
CA ASN A 122 -18.09 -4.76 10.31
C ASN A 122 -19.01 -6.00 10.14
N PRO A 123 -20.34 -5.86 10.33
CA PRO A 123 -21.27 -6.99 10.35
C PRO A 123 -21.35 -7.75 9.01
N ASN A 124 -21.02 -7.07 7.90
CA ASN A 124 -21.04 -7.66 6.56
C ASN A 124 -19.68 -8.25 6.13
N LEU A 125 -18.69 -8.23 7.02
CA LEU A 125 -17.39 -8.88 6.83
C LEU A 125 -17.34 -10.08 7.77
N ALA A 126 -17.77 -11.26 7.30
CA ALA A 126 -17.80 -12.45 8.13
C ALA A 126 -16.38 -12.95 8.38
N VAL A 127 -15.86 -12.74 9.59
CA VAL A 127 -14.50 -13.16 9.96
C VAL A 127 -14.46 -14.67 10.14
N TYR A 128 -13.50 -15.32 9.47
CA TYR A 128 -13.25 -16.75 9.61
C TYR A 128 -11.90 -17.06 10.24
N ASN A 129 -10.94 -16.14 10.18
CA ASN A 129 -9.66 -16.28 10.86
C ASN A 129 -9.18 -14.91 11.37
N MET A 130 -8.73 -14.83 12.61
CA MET A 130 -8.23 -13.59 13.21
C MET A 130 -7.14 -13.90 14.22
N VAL A 131 -5.92 -13.42 13.95
CA VAL A 131 -4.72 -13.74 14.71
C VAL A 131 -3.85 -12.50 14.91
N LEU A 132 -3.46 -12.23 16.15
CA LEU A 132 -2.45 -11.24 16.48
C LEU A 132 -1.10 -11.93 16.64
N HIS A 133 -0.16 -11.54 15.79
CA HIS A 133 1.24 -11.97 15.86
C HIS A 133 2.03 -11.00 16.74
N ASP A 134 2.63 -11.52 17.81
CA ASP A 134 3.56 -10.83 18.70
C ASP A 134 4.92 -11.56 18.77
N ASP A 135 5.22 -12.33 17.74
CA ASP A 135 6.45 -13.11 17.54
C ASP A 135 7.32 -12.56 16.40
N GLU A 136 6.89 -11.50 15.71
CA GLU A 136 7.67 -10.84 14.65
C GLU A 136 8.16 -9.45 15.07
N ALA A 137 8.82 -8.73 14.17
CA ALA A 137 9.46 -7.43 14.46
C ALA A 137 8.53 -6.40 15.12
N ASN A 138 7.25 -6.37 14.74
CA ASN A 138 6.23 -5.50 15.34
C ASN A 138 4.93 -6.28 15.53
N PRO A 139 4.19 -6.10 16.64
CA PRO A 139 2.87 -6.69 16.80
C PRO A 139 1.94 -6.26 15.66
N HIS A 140 1.26 -7.22 15.06
CA HIS A 140 0.32 -6.96 13.97
C HIS A 140 -0.80 -8.00 13.95
N LEU A 141 -1.95 -7.60 13.43
CA LEU A 141 -3.18 -8.37 13.43
C LEU A 141 -3.53 -8.78 12.00
N HIS A 142 -3.69 -10.08 11.77
CA HIS A 142 -4.27 -10.65 10.56
C HIS A 142 -5.77 -10.86 10.76
N ILE A 143 -6.58 -10.35 9.84
CA ILE A 143 -8.02 -10.55 9.82
C ILE A 143 -8.41 -11.09 8.45
N ASN A 144 -8.83 -12.34 8.40
CA ASN A 144 -9.36 -12.97 7.19
C ASN A 144 -10.90 -13.04 7.26
N TYR A 145 -11.56 -12.52 6.23
CA TYR A 145 -13.02 -12.40 6.20
C TYR A 145 -13.61 -12.63 4.81
N VAL A 146 -14.91 -12.93 4.79
CA VAL A 146 -15.73 -13.07 3.59
C VAL A 146 -16.71 -11.89 3.52
N PRO A 147 -16.50 -10.93 2.58
CA PRO A 147 -17.41 -9.80 2.42
C PRO A 147 -18.72 -10.25 1.79
N ASN A 148 -19.85 -9.92 2.40
CA ASN A 148 -21.14 -10.41 1.95
C ASN A 148 -22.26 -9.39 2.11
N PHE A 149 -23.29 -9.49 1.26
CA PHE A 149 -24.35 -8.49 1.15
C PHE A 149 -25.66 -9.13 0.69
N GLU A 150 -26.78 -8.46 0.96
CA GLU A 150 -28.11 -8.85 0.50
C GLU A 150 -28.43 -8.30 -0.88
N SER A 151 -29.01 -9.14 -1.74
CA SER A 151 -29.42 -8.78 -3.08
C SER A 151 -30.91 -9.02 -3.29
N SER A 152 -31.57 -8.08 -3.98
CA SER A 152 -32.96 -8.23 -4.40
C SER A 152 -33.13 -9.03 -5.70
N ARG A 153 -32.04 -9.41 -6.37
CA ARG A 153 -32.06 -10.10 -7.66
C ARG A 153 -31.24 -11.40 -7.63
N GLY A 154 -31.86 -12.50 -8.05
CA GLY A 154 -31.20 -13.81 -8.11
C GLY A 154 -30.95 -14.38 -6.72
N LEU A 155 -29.70 -14.72 -6.42
CA LEU A 155 -29.28 -15.21 -5.11
C LEU A 155 -29.35 -14.06 -4.07
N THR A 156 -30.10 -14.27 -2.99
CA THR A 156 -30.45 -13.20 -2.04
C THR A 156 -29.33 -12.79 -1.10
N ARG A 157 -28.31 -13.64 -0.87
CA ARG A 157 -27.08 -13.28 -0.15
C ARG A 157 -25.88 -13.62 -1.04
N ARG A 158 -24.97 -12.67 -1.25
CA ARG A 158 -23.86 -12.81 -2.21
C ARG A 158 -22.55 -12.31 -1.64
N VAL A 159 -21.44 -12.84 -2.16
CA VAL A 159 -20.10 -12.31 -1.89
C VAL A 159 -19.90 -10.99 -2.67
N GLY A 160 -19.40 -9.96 -2.01
CA GLY A 160 -19.05 -8.70 -2.66
C GLY A 160 -18.67 -7.57 -1.69
N MET A 161 -17.46 -7.01 -1.86
CA MET A 161 -16.88 -6.01 -0.96
C MET A 161 -17.66 -4.69 -0.97
N ASP A 162 -17.84 -4.09 -2.14
CA ASP A 162 -18.43 -2.74 -2.21
C ASP A 162 -19.86 -2.72 -1.65
N ARG A 163 -20.65 -3.73 -1.98
CA ARG A 163 -22.03 -3.85 -1.48
C ARG A 163 -22.08 -4.18 0.01
N ALA A 164 -21.13 -4.99 0.51
CA ALA A 164 -21.00 -5.27 1.94
C ALA A 164 -20.76 -3.97 2.72
N LEU A 165 -19.80 -3.15 2.28
CA LEU A 165 -19.48 -1.86 2.89
C LEU A 165 -20.63 -0.85 2.77
N GLN A 166 -21.30 -0.78 1.62
CA GLN A 166 -22.45 0.11 1.45
C GLN A 166 -23.61 -0.26 2.39
N GLN A 167 -23.90 -1.55 2.56
CA GLN A 167 -24.99 -2.00 3.42
C GLN A 167 -24.71 -1.85 4.92
N GLN A 168 -23.44 -1.75 5.32
CA GLN A 168 -23.07 -1.36 6.70
C GLN A 168 -22.97 0.18 6.88
N GLY A 169 -23.38 0.96 5.87
CA GLY A 169 -23.49 2.42 5.98
C GLY A 169 -22.28 3.22 5.50
N ILE A 170 -21.27 2.60 4.89
CA ILE A 170 -20.13 3.33 4.32
C ILE A 170 -20.58 4.06 3.06
N LYS A 171 -20.32 5.37 3.02
CA LYS A 171 -20.62 6.24 1.88
C LYS A 171 -19.54 6.13 0.80
N GLY A 172 -19.93 6.36 -0.45
CA GLY A 172 -19.02 6.41 -1.61
C GLY A 172 -19.17 5.22 -2.55
N LYS A 173 -18.33 5.20 -3.59
CA LYS A 173 -18.26 4.12 -4.59
C LYS A 173 -16.81 3.82 -4.98
N GLY A 174 -16.53 2.58 -5.37
CA GLY A 174 -15.19 2.17 -5.83
C GLY A 174 -14.10 2.51 -4.82
N MET A 175 -13.05 3.21 -5.27
CA MET A 175 -11.91 3.58 -4.42
C MET A 175 -12.27 4.48 -3.24
N GLU A 176 -13.23 5.40 -3.42
CA GLU A 176 -13.69 6.31 -2.36
C GLU A 176 -14.35 5.53 -1.22
N LEU A 177 -15.14 4.50 -1.55
CA LEU A 177 -15.81 3.66 -0.56
C LEU A 177 -14.79 2.95 0.35
N ILE A 178 -13.74 2.38 -0.24
CA ILE A 178 -12.65 1.73 0.51
C ILE A 178 -11.87 2.75 1.33
N ALA A 179 -11.62 3.95 0.79
CA ALA A 179 -10.94 5.02 1.51
C ALA A 179 -11.74 5.49 2.74
N ASN A 180 -13.04 5.71 2.58
CA ASN A 180 -13.93 6.12 3.68
C ASN A 180 -14.01 5.05 4.76
N TRP A 181 -14.14 3.77 4.37
CA TRP A 181 -14.07 2.66 5.33
C TRP A 181 -12.74 2.63 6.07
N ARG A 182 -11.61 2.71 5.34
CA ARG A 182 -10.27 2.77 5.95
C ARG A 182 -10.10 3.94 6.90
N GLN A 183 -10.67 5.10 6.59
CA GLN A 183 -10.62 6.26 7.47
C GLN A 183 -11.32 5.99 8.80
N LEU A 184 -12.50 5.35 8.78
CA LEU A 184 -13.22 4.98 10.00
C LEU A 184 -12.46 3.93 10.81
N GLU A 185 -11.95 2.88 10.16
CA GLU A 185 -11.12 1.85 10.81
C GLU A 185 -9.87 2.46 11.43
N THR A 186 -9.22 3.38 10.71
CA THR A 186 -8.01 4.05 11.19
C THR A 186 -8.32 4.99 12.35
N ALA A 187 -9.41 5.75 12.30
CA ALA A 187 -9.81 6.62 13.39
C ALA A 187 -10.09 5.84 14.68
N TYR A 188 -10.70 4.66 14.56
CA TYR A 188 -10.99 3.81 15.70
C TYR A 188 -9.72 3.20 16.33
N ILE A 189 -8.84 2.60 15.53
CA ILE A 189 -7.58 2.09 16.11
C ILE A 189 -6.66 3.22 16.60
N GLU A 190 -6.75 4.41 16.01
CA GLU A 190 -6.04 5.60 16.49
C GLU A 190 -6.55 6.05 17.87
N SER A 191 -7.86 5.97 18.15
CA SER A 191 -8.38 6.28 19.50
C SER A 191 -7.87 5.28 20.53
N LEU A 192 -7.92 3.98 20.21
CA LEU A 192 -7.37 2.93 21.07
C LEU A 192 -5.87 3.12 21.31
N ALA A 193 -5.10 3.46 20.27
CA ALA A 193 -3.68 3.71 20.40
C ALA A 193 -3.39 4.88 21.36
N LYS A 194 -4.19 5.96 21.33
CA LYS A 194 -4.06 7.11 22.24
C LYS A 194 -4.43 6.78 23.69
N GLU A 195 -5.37 5.85 23.89
CA GLU A 195 -5.74 5.38 25.23
C GLU A 195 -4.59 4.59 25.88
N HIS A 196 -3.89 3.76 25.10
CA HIS A 196 -2.79 2.91 25.58
C HIS A 196 -1.40 3.58 25.52
N ILE A 197 -1.23 4.60 24.69
CA ILE A 197 0.05 5.30 24.47
C ILE A 197 -0.21 6.82 24.60
N PRO A 198 0.00 7.41 25.78
CA PRO A 198 -0.30 8.82 26.03
C PRO A 198 0.40 9.80 25.07
N GLU A 199 1.64 9.51 24.69
CA GLU A 199 2.44 10.30 23.74
C GLU A 199 2.21 9.94 22.26
N PHE A 200 1.12 9.23 21.96
CA PHE A 200 0.79 8.82 20.59
C PHE A 200 0.40 10.01 19.73
N GLU A 201 1.25 10.28 18.75
CA GLU A 201 0.93 11.17 17.64
C GLU A 201 1.04 10.39 16.33
N ARG A 202 0.07 10.56 15.44
CA ARG A 202 0.03 9.81 14.20
C ARG A 202 0.96 10.42 13.16
N ALA A 203 1.86 9.60 12.61
CA ALA A 203 2.59 9.89 11.39
C ALA A 203 1.64 9.73 10.18
N ASN A 204 1.50 10.78 9.37
CA ASN A 204 0.93 10.65 8.03
C ASN A 204 1.97 10.07 7.07
N VAL A 205 2.10 8.74 7.09
CA VAL A 205 2.85 7.99 6.07
C VAL A 205 1.92 7.77 4.87
N GLY A 206 2.35 8.16 3.68
CA GLY A 206 1.49 8.02 2.49
C GLY A 206 1.28 6.57 2.06
N SER A 207 0.44 6.37 1.06
CA SER A 207 0.02 5.04 0.61
C SER A 207 0.99 4.44 -0.39
N HIS A 208 1.77 3.45 0.01
CA HIS A 208 2.55 2.66 -0.96
C HIS A 208 1.64 1.65 -1.68
N LYS A 209 1.92 1.39 -2.97
CA LYS A 209 1.31 0.27 -3.71
C LYS A 209 1.61 -1.04 -2.95
N TYR A 210 0.64 -1.96 -2.88
CA TYR A 210 0.83 -3.27 -2.22
C TYR A 210 2.13 -3.94 -2.68
N MET A 211 3.00 -4.26 -1.73
CA MET A 211 4.24 -5.02 -1.95
C MET A 211 4.18 -6.30 -1.13
N LYS A 212 4.65 -7.41 -1.71
CA LYS A 212 4.85 -8.65 -0.92
C LYS A 212 5.91 -8.38 0.15
N VAL A 213 5.83 -9.07 1.30
CA VAL A 213 6.75 -8.88 2.44
C VAL A 213 8.22 -8.87 2.01
N ARG A 214 8.64 -9.80 1.14
CA ARG A 214 9.99 -9.85 0.60
C ARG A 214 10.37 -8.57 -0.17
N GLN A 215 9.49 -8.11 -1.05
CA GLN A 215 9.70 -6.89 -1.84
C GLN A 215 9.73 -5.64 -0.93
N TYR A 216 8.93 -5.63 0.13
CA TYR A 216 8.97 -4.56 1.13
C TYR A 216 10.29 -4.57 1.91
N LYS A 217 10.81 -5.74 2.30
CA LYS A 217 12.13 -5.87 2.95
C LYS A 217 13.25 -5.33 2.05
N GLU A 218 13.27 -5.74 0.78
CA GLU A 218 14.22 -5.25 -0.22
C GLU A 218 14.10 -3.71 -0.41
N TYR A 219 12.88 -3.19 -0.50
CA TYR A 219 12.64 -1.74 -0.60
C TYR A 219 13.09 -0.99 0.66
N ALA A 220 12.76 -1.48 1.85
CA ALA A 220 13.13 -0.86 3.12
C ALA A 220 14.65 -0.83 3.30
N GLU A 221 15.35 -1.88 2.87
CA GLU A 221 16.81 -1.94 2.85
C GLU A 221 17.39 -0.86 1.93
N VAL A 222 16.93 -0.80 0.67
CA VAL A 222 17.37 0.23 -0.30
C VAL A 222 17.08 1.63 0.23
N LYS A 223 15.88 1.87 0.77
CA LYS A 223 15.50 3.15 1.36
C LYS A 223 16.45 3.53 2.50
N SER A 224 16.78 2.59 3.40
CA SER A 224 17.68 2.85 4.51
C SER A 224 19.11 3.21 4.06
N ILE A 225 19.59 2.59 2.96
CA ILE A 225 20.89 2.88 2.37
C ILE A 225 20.90 4.29 1.78
N VAL A 226 19.84 4.64 1.04
CA VAL A 226 19.65 5.96 0.42
C VAL A 226 19.55 7.05 1.49
N GLU A 227 18.78 6.85 2.55
CA GLU A 227 18.67 7.81 3.66
C GLU A 227 20.02 8.02 4.37
N LYS A 228 20.80 6.96 4.58
CA LYS A 228 22.14 7.04 5.16
C LYS A 228 23.16 7.72 4.25
N GLN A 229 23.08 7.52 2.93
CA GLN A 229 24.01 8.10 1.97
C GLN A 229 23.73 9.58 1.66
N ILE A 230 22.47 10.02 1.73
CA ILE A 230 22.07 11.37 1.31
C ILE A 230 21.85 12.32 2.51
N GLY A 231 21.88 11.81 3.75
CA GLY A 231 21.75 12.63 4.97
C GLY A 231 20.40 13.36 5.11
N LEU A 232 19.42 13.06 4.26
CA LEU A 232 18.11 13.66 4.21
C LEU A 232 17.06 12.60 4.51
N THR A 233 16.29 12.80 5.58
CA THR A 233 15.01 12.12 5.78
C THR A 233 14.07 12.62 4.70
N ILE A 234 13.77 11.81 3.68
CA ILE A 234 12.81 12.20 2.63
C ILE A 234 11.40 11.91 3.18
N PRO A 235 10.59 12.92 3.54
CA PRO A 235 9.20 12.67 3.86
C PRO A 235 8.45 12.40 2.56
N PHE A 236 7.70 11.30 2.56
CA PHE A 236 6.83 10.94 1.45
C PHE A 236 5.60 11.87 1.45
N ARG A 237 5.60 12.89 0.59
CA ARG A 237 4.45 13.78 0.36
C ARG A 237 3.72 13.33 -0.90
N GLU A 238 2.76 12.42 -0.76
CA GLU A 238 1.73 12.21 -1.78
C GLU A 238 0.65 13.28 -1.57
N ASN A 239 0.43 14.11 -2.60
CA ASN A 239 -0.48 15.26 -2.68
C ASN A 239 0.04 16.60 -2.13
N CYS A 240 0.91 17.25 -2.90
CA CYS A 240 0.81 18.70 -3.04
C CYS A 240 0.00 19.00 -4.30
N THR A 241 -1.31 19.27 -4.14
CA THR A 241 -1.92 20.33 -4.94
C THR A 241 -1.29 21.64 -4.46
N PHE A 242 -0.13 21.99 -5.01
CA PHE A 242 0.45 23.31 -4.77
C PHE A 242 -0.34 24.31 -5.59
N ARG A 243 -1.50 24.72 -5.04
CA ARG A 243 -2.24 25.89 -5.51
C ARG A 243 -2.16 26.94 -4.41
N HIS A 244 -1.01 27.60 -4.32
CA HIS A 244 -0.91 29.01 -3.96
C HIS A 244 0.50 29.53 -4.30
N ASN A 245 0.53 30.68 -4.96
CA ASN A 245 1.69 31.51 -5.35
C ASN A 245 2.41 31.17 -6.66
N LEU A 246 1.66 31.10 -7.77
CA LEU A 246 2.17 31.34 -9.12
C LEU A 246 1.30 32.37 -9.88
N ASP A 247 0.75 33.36 -9.16
CA ASP A 247 0.01 34.49 -9.76
C ASP A 247 0.90 35.72 -10.04
N THR A 248 2.23 35.57 -9.95
CA THR A 248 3.17 36.58 -10.48
C THR A 248 4.02 35.92 -11.55
N PHE A 249 3.80 36.38 -12.79
CA PHE A 249 4.43 36.02 -14.06
C PHE A 249 3.68 35.03 -14.96
N LEU A 250 2.80 35.63 -15.77
CA LEU A 250 2.32 35.27 -17.12
C LEU A 250 1.19 34.23 -17.25
N PRO A 251 0.13 34.53 -18.05
CA PRO A 251 -1.01 33.63 -18.24
C PRO A 251 -0.75 32.68 -19.42
N ILE A 252 -0.86 31.37 -19.21
CA ILE A 252 -0.97 30.40 -20.31
C ILE A 252 -2.10 29.41 -19.99
N PRO A 253 -3.14 29.29 -20.84
CA PRO A 253 -4.21 28.33 -20.65
C PRO A 253 -3.87 26.98 -21.29
N TYR A 254 -4.51 25.93 -20.77
CA TYR A 254 -4.50 24.53 -21.24
C TYR A 254 -3.26 23.70 -20.89
N LEU A 255 -3.47 22.67 -20.05
CA LEU A 255 -3.08 21.29 -20.37
C LEU A 255 -3.70 20.31 -19.36
N HIS A 256 -4.43 19.35 -19.93
CA HIS A 256 -5.03 18.19 -19.28
C HIS A 256 -4.02 17.03 -19.34
N ARG A 257 -3.95 16.24 -18.27
CA ARG A 257 -3.44 14.84 -18.17
C ARG A 257 -2.22 14.43 -19.03
N GLU A 258 -1.14 14.00 -18.36
CA GLU A 258 -0.67 12.61 -18.39
C GLU A 258 0.53 12.39 -17.44
N SER A 259 0.80 11.12 -17.17
CA SER A 259 1.39 10.58 -15.96
C SER A 259 2.86 10.15 -16.09
N VAL A 260 3.53 10.02 -14.94
CA VAL A 260 4.78 9.24 -14.69
C VAL A 260 6.11 9.79 -15.24
N MET A 261 6.18 10.51 -16.36
CA MET A 261 7.47 11.03 -16.86
C MET A 261 8.00 12.29 -16.14
N GLY A 262 7.13 13.10 -15.52
CA GLY A 262 7.54 14.34 -14.86
C GLY A 262 8.46 14.15 -13.63
N VAL A 263 8.33 13.03 -12.92
CA VAL A 263 9.10 12.80 -11.67
C VAL A 263 10.56 12.45 -11.97
N SER A 264 10.81 11.74 -13.07
CA SER A 264 12.19 11.38 -13.48
C SER A 264 12.96 12.59 -14.00
N ILE A 265 12.28 13.51 -14.70
CA ILE A 265 12.90 14.72 -15.27
C ILE A 265 13.16 15.76 -14.18
N TYR A 266 12.27 15.87 -13.18
CA TYR A 266 12.44 16.76 -12.05
C TYR A 266 13.57 16.31 -11.10
N PHE A 267 13.71 15.00 -10.88
CA PHE A 267 14.86 14.44 -10.16
C PHE A 267 16.17 14.67 -10.91
N LEU A 268 16.18 14.50 -12.24
CA LEU A 268 17.36 14.81 -13.05
C LEU A 268 17.72 16.30 -12.99
N HIS A 269 16.74 17.21 -13.08
CA HIS A 269 16.95 18.66 -13.01
C HIS A 269 17.48 19.11 -11.64
N ILE A 270 16.97 18.55 -10.54
CA ILE A 270 17.48 18.87 -9.19
C ILE A 270 18.91 18.32 -9.02
N LEU A 271 19.20 17.13 -9.54
CA LEU A 271 20.56 16.58 -9.52
C LEU A 271 21.52 17.43 -10.36
N PHE A 272 21.10 17.86 -11.56
CA PHE A 272 21.88 18.70 -12.47
C PHE A 272 22.13 20.09 -11.87
N ALA A 273 21.09 20.74 -11.34
CA ALA A 273 21.20 22.08 -10.75
C ALA A 273 22.10 22.10 -9.50
N LYS A 274 22.20 20.98 -8.76
CA LYS A 274 23.06 20.88 -7.57
C LYS A 274 24.50 20.53 -7.92
N VAL A 275 24.74 19.73 -8.96
CA VAL A 275 26.08 19.42 -9.48
C VAL A 275 26.71 20.63 -10.18
N LEU A 276 25.89 21.50 -10.79
CA LEU A 276 26.38 22.71 -11.46
C LEU A 276 26.60 23.92 -10.51
N ASN A 277 25.92 23.96 -9.36
CA ASN A 277 26.05 25.07 -8.40
C ASN A 277 27.04 24.80 -7.24
N ASP A 278 27.73 23.66 -7.24
CA ASP A 278 28.74 23.35 -6.24
C ASP A 278 30.14 23.62 -6.81
N GLU A 279 30.63 24.85 -6.62
CA GLU A 279 31.99 25.28 -7.02
C GLU A 279 33.11 24.50 -6.29
N SER A 280 32.78 23.64 -5.33
CA SER A 280 33.76 22.87 -4.53
C SER A 280 34.08 21.48 -5.08
N MET A 281 33.39 21.01 -6.12
CA MET A 281 33.64 19.68 -6.69
C MET A 281 34.87 19.66 -7.62
N SER A 282 35.94 19.02 -7.15
CA SER A 282 37.14 18.71 -7.93
C SER A 282 36.81 17.94 -9.23
N PHE A 283 37.48 18.32 -10.32
CA PHE A 283 37.39 17.77 -11.69
C PHE A 283 37.42 16.23 -11.76
N ALA A 284 38.11 15.58 -10.80
CA ALA A 284 38.20 14.13 -10.71
C ALA A 284 36.86 13.44 -10.36
N VAL A 285 35.99 14.11 -9.60
CA VAL A 285 34.68 13.57 -9.20
C VAL A 285 33.66 13.73 -10.32
N HIS A 286 33.72 14.84 -11.05
CA HIS A 286 32.92 15.09 -12.26
C HIS A 286 33.18 14.02 -13.35
N SER A 287 34.46 13.68 -13.59
CA SER A 287 34.86 12.64 -14.55
C SER A 287 34.37 11.23 -14.18
N ARG A 288 34.33 10.91 -12.88
CA ARG A 288 33.86 9.59 -12.39
C ARG A 288 32.34 9.46 -12.49
N TYR A 289 31.61 10.52 -12.18
CA TYR A 289 30.15 10.55 -12.20
C TYR A 289 29.59 10.48 -13.63
N ASN A 290 30.19 11.23 -14.57
CA ASN A 290 29.83 11.15 -15.99
C ASN A 290 30.13 9.79 -16.61
N ARG A 291 31.20 9.11 -16.17
CA ARG A 291 31.50 7.73 -16.60
C ARG A 291 30.44 6.73 -16.12
N LEU A 292 29.99 6.87 -14.88
CA LEU A 292 28.91 6.05 -14.30
C LEU A 292 27.57 6.30 -15.00
N LEU A 293 27.19 7.54 -15.24
CA LEU A 293 25.95 7.88 -15.96
C LEU A 293 25.93 7.31 -17.39
N MET A 294 27.04 7.41 -18.13
CA MET A 294 27.15 6.84 -19.48
C MET A 294 27.18 5.30 -19.50
N GLN A 295 27.63 4.66 -18.42
CA GLN A 295 27.67 3.20 -18.31
C GLN A 295 26.30 2.59 -17.98
N TYR A 296 25.43 3.33 -17.29
CA TYR A 296 24.11 2.85 -16.88
C TYR A 296 22.96 3.34 -17.77
N VAL A 297 23.16 4.36 -18.61
CA VAL A 297 22.08 4.96 -19.40
C VAL A 297 22.51 5.37 -20.82
N PRO A 298 22.86 4.42 -21.72
CA PRO A 298 23.33 4.79 -23.06
C PRO A 298 22.21 5.32 -23.98
N ASN A 299 20.96 4.90 -23.75
CA ASN A 299 19.85 5.11 -24.70
C ASN A 299 18.81 6.16 -24.28
N LEU A 300 18.93 6.76 -23.08
CA LEU A 300 17.95 7.74 -22.58
C LEU A 300 18.34 9.16 -22.98
N MET A 301 19.63 9.50 -22.99
CA MET A 301 20.12 10.85 -23.32
C MET A 301 19.88 11.22 -24.78
N GLU A 302 20.19 10.34 -25.75
CA GLU A 302 19.93 10.63 -27.18
C GLU A 302 18.44 10.84 -27.47
N LYS A 303 17.57 10.06 -26.83
CA LYS A 303 16.11 10.15 -27.02
C LYS A 303 15.51 11.36 -26.31
N CYS A 304 16.03 11.73 -25.14
CA CYS A 304 15.59 12.92 -24.43
C CYS A 304 16.04 14.21 -25.13
N VAL A 305 17.27 14.27 -25.65
CA VAL A 305 17.79 15.45 -26.35
C VAL A 305 17.03 15.71 -27.67
N ALA A 306 16.74 14.66 -28.44
CA ALA A 306 15.94 14.81 -29.67
C ALA A 306 14.51 15.30 -29.40
N HIS A 307 13.90 14.87 -28.28
CA HIS A 307 12.55 15.27 -27.93
C HIS A 307 12.48 16.70 -27.38
N ILE A 308 13.50 17.11 -26.62
CA ILE A 308 13.62 18.48 -26.08
C ILE A 308 13.84 19.51 -27.21
N LEU A 309 14.62 19.18 -28.24
CA LEU A 309 14.87 20.07 -29.39
C LEU A 309 13.65 20.21 -30.32
N LEU A 310 12.76 19.21 -30.36
CA LEU A 310 11.52 19.24 -31.13
C LEU A 310 10.42 20.08 -30.46
N GLU A 311 10.34 20.07 -29.12
CA GLU A 311 9.30 20.80 -28.39
C GLU A 311 9.71 22.22 -27.99
N PHE A 312 11.01 22.53 -27.92
CA PHE A 312 11.52 23.82 -27.45
C PHE A 312 12.68 24.33 -28.33
N PRO A 313 12.41 24.84 -29.55
CA PRO A 313 13.45 25.28 -30.49
C PRO A 313 14.29 26.47 -29.99
N PHE A 314 13.82 27.21 -28.98
CA PHE A 314 14.55 28.34 -28.39
C PHE A 314 15.69 27.93 -27.45
N LEU A 315 15.78 26.64 -27.08
CA LEU A 315 16.89 26.09 -26.29
C LEU A 315 18.13 25.72 -27.14
N GLU A 316 18.05 25.84 -28.48
CA GLU A 316 19.18 25.59 -29.38
C GLU A 316 20.41 26.43 -29.00
N ILE A 317 20.24 27.71 -28.64
CA ILE A 317 21.36 28.61 -28.39
C ILE A 317 22.15 28.21 -27.12
N VAL A 318 21.47 27.71 -26.09
CA VAL A 318 22.09 27.34 -24.80
C VAL A 318 22.82 25.98 -24.90
N ILE A 319 22.22 25.04 -25.63
CA ILE A 319 22.81 23.72 -25.86
C ILE A 319 23.99 23.81 -26.85
N ILE A 320 23.88 24.64 -27.89
CA ILE A 320 24.97 24.89 -28.85
C ILE A 320 26.15 25.60 -28.17
N GLN A 321 25.93 26.59 -27.30
CA GLN A 321 27.02 27.24 -26.55
C GLN A 321 27.77 26.26 -25.63
N SER A 322 27.04 25.35 -24.99
CA SER A 322 27.63 24.34 -24.10
C SER A 322 28.41 23.27 -24.87
N LEU A 323 27.95 22.88 -26.06
CA LEU A 323 28.65 21.94 -26.94
C LEU A 323 29.85 22.58 -27.66
N PHE A 324 29.78 23.88 -27.99
CA PHE A 324 30.89 24.63 -28.61
C PHE A 324 32.05 24.87 -27.63
N GLN A 325 31.75 25.05 -26.34
CA GLN A 325 32.78 25.03 -25.29
C GLN A 325 33.45 23.65 -25.15
N TYR A 326 32.73 22.55 -25.40
CA TYR A 326 33.31 21.21 -25.33
C TYR A 326 34.29 20.91 -26.49
N THR A 327 33.99 21.33 -27.73
CA THR A 327 34.90 21.12 -28.89
C THR A 327 36.14 21.99 -28.87
N LEU A 328 36.12 23.14 -28.18
CA LEU A 328 37.30 24.00 -28.00
C LEU A 328 38.25 23.49 -26.91
N TYR A 329 37.77 22.69 -25.95
CA TYR A 329 38.55 22.15 -24.83
C TYR A 329 38.95 20.67 -24.99
N SER A 330 38.57 20.02 -26.10
CA SER A 330 38.94 18.63 -26.43
C SER A 330 40.00 18.52 -27.54
N LYS A 331 40.79 19.57 -27.79
CA LYS A 331 42.04 19.50 -28.56
C LYS A 331 43.24 19.77 -27.66
#